data_AF-A0A6I1YZ11-F1
#
_entry.id   AF-A0A6I1YZ11-F1
#
_cell.length_a   1.000
_cell.length_b   1.000
_cell.length_c   1.000
_cell.angle_alpha   90.00
_cell.angle_beta   90.00
_cell.angle_gamma   90.00
#
_symmetry.space_group_name_H-M   'P 1'
#
loop_
_entity.id
_entity.type
_entity.pdbx_description
1 polymer ?
#
loop_
_entity_poly.entity_id
_entity_poly.type
_entity_poly.pdbx_seq_one_letter_code
_entity_poly.pdbx_strand_id
1 'polypeptide(L)'
;MVETVTEATPTMPGPTTRMLAADEASRLLGIELLEHGEGTAVLRMTVTASMVNVLTATAREVTRFGRSGIYDVSVVRGETVIAEFRGRSRSIRSTETKEPQ
;
A
#
# COMPACT_ATOMS: atom_id res chain seq x y z
N MET A 1 -57.36 12.99 -4.80
CA MET A 1 -56.39 12.11 -4.11
C MET A 1 -55.07 12.32 -4.83
N VAL A 2 -54.19 13.15 -4.28
CA VAL A 2 -52.94 13.54 -4.95
C VAL A 2 -51.83 12.67 -4.37
N GLU A 3 -51.29 11.76 -5.18
CA GLU A 3 -50.13 10.97 -4.81
C GLU A 3 -48.89 11.87 -4.90
N THR A 4 -48.32 12.21 -3.74
CA THR A 4 -47.07 12.95 -3.65
C THR A 4 -45.93 11.99 -4.02
N VAL A 5 -45.41 12.14 -5.24
CA VAL A 5 -44.14 11.53 -5.63
C VAL A 5 -43.04 12.31 -4.92
N THR A 6 -42.45 11.72 -3.87
CA THR A 6 -41.24 12.23 -3.24
C THR A 6 -40.08 12.00 -4.19
N GLU A 7 -39.68 13.04 -4.93
CA GLU A 7 -38.40 13.05 -5.62
C GLU A 7 -37.28 13.06 -4.57
N ALA A 8 -36.61 11.92 -4.42
CA ALA A 8 -35.40 11.84 -3.63
C ALA A 8 -34.29 12.61 -4.35
N THR A 9 -33.93 13.79 -3.82
CA THR A 9 -32.72 14.51 -4.22
C THR A 9 -31.53 13.54 -4.22
N PRO A 10 -30.77 13.40 -5.32
CA PRO A 10 -29.61 12.52 -5.31
C PRO A 10 -28.63 13.05 -4.27
N THR A 11 -28.54 12.34 -3.15
CA THR A 11 -27.61 12.68 -2.08
C THR A 11 -26.22 12.41 -2.62
N MET A 12 -25.47 13.49 -2.85
CA MET A 12 -24.08 13.41 -3.25
C MET A 12 -23.35 12.49 -2.26
N PRO A 13 -22.60 11.48 -2.73
CA PRO A 13 -21.93 10.55 -1.85
C PRO A 13 -21.01 11.30 -0.88
N GLY A 14 -21.02 10.87 0.38
CA GLY A 14 -20.19 11.46 1.43
C GLY A 14 -18.69 11.39 1.09
N PRO A 15 -17.86 12.20 1.78
CA PRO A 15 -16.42 12.28 1.51
C PRO A 15 -15.73 10.91 1.53
N THR A 16 -16.09 10.03 2.47
CA THR A 16 -15.56 8.66 2.57
C THR A 16 -15.82 7.85 1.30
N THR A 17 -17.07 7.82 0.82
CA THR A 17 -17.47 7.13 -0.41
C THR A 17 -16.73 7.69 -1.63
N ARG A 18 -16.57 9.02 -1.71
CA ARG A 18 -15.88 9.69 -2.82
C ARG A 18 -14.39 9.39 -2.83
N MET A 19 -13.74 9.43 -1.66
CA MET A 19 -12.32 9.10 -1.53
C MET A 19 -12.06 7.65 -1.90
N LEU A 20 -12.88 6.72 -1.40
CA LEU A 20 -12.74 5.31 -1.73
C LEU A 20 -12.94 5.04 -3.22
N ALA A 21 -13.94 5.66 -3.86
CA ALA A 21 -14.19 5.49 -5.29
C ALA A 21 -13.02 6.00 -6.17
N ALA A 22 -12.32 7.05 -5.72
CA ALA A 22 -11.17 7.61 -6.41
C ALA A 22 -9.88 6.81 -6.23
N ASP A 23 -9.79 5.95 -5.20
CA ASP A 23 -8.59 5.17 -4.91
C ASP A 23 -8.44 3.95 -5.84
N GLU A 24 -7.39 3.96 -6.66
CA GLU A 24 -7.12 2.89 -7.63
C GLU A 24 -6.80 1.55 -6.94
N ALA A 25 -6.05 1.58 -5.84
CA ALA A 25 -5.68 0.38 -5.10
C ALA A 25 -6.94 -0.32 -4.55
N SER A 26 -7.84 0.44 -3.92
CA SER A 26 -9.12 -0.07 -3.42
C SER A 26 -9.97 -0.70 -4.51
N ARG A 27 -9.99 -0.10 -5.71
CA ARG A 27 -10.70 -0.66 -6.87
C ARG A 27 -10.09 -1.97 -7.35
N LEU A 28 -8.76 -2.03 -7.47
CA LEU A 28 -8.03 -3.21 -7.94
C LEU A 28 -8.10 -4.38 -6.95
N LEU A 29 -8.12 -4.09 -5.65
CA LEU A 29 -8.17 -5.09 -4.59
C LEU A 29 -9.62 -5.53 -4.26
N GLY A 30 -10.62 -4.89 -4.88
CA GLY A 30 -12.04 -5.20 -4.62
C GLY A 30 -12.47 -4.84 -3.20
N ILE A 31 -12.02 -3.69 -2.69
CA ILE A 31 -12.38 -3.19 -1.36
C ILE A 31 -13.78 -2.56 -1.40
N GLU A 32 -14.67 -3.07 -0.54
CA GLU A 32 -16.04 -2.61 -0.36
C GLU A 32 -16.20 -1.86 0.97
N LEU A 33 -16.85 -0.69 0.94
CA LEU A 33 -17.28 0.04 2.13
C LEU A 33 -18.59 -0.55 2.64
N LEU A 34 -18.59 -1.05 3.88
CA LEU A 34 -19.78 -1.59 4.52
C LEU A 34 -20.48 -0.55 5.38
N GLU A 35 -19.70 0.15 6.21
CA GLU A 35 -20.19 1.16 7.14
C GLU A 35 -19.17 2.29 7.28
N HIS A 36 -19.63 3.50 7.57
CA HIS A 36 -18.74 4.59 7.97
C HIS A 36 -19.44 5.53 8.94
N GLY A 37 -18.67 6.08 9.88
CA GLY A 37 -19.10 7.03 10.89
C GLY A 37 -18.02 8.06 11.18
N GLU A 38 -18.20 8.84 12.24
CA GLU A 38 -17.19 9.80 12.66
C GLU A 38 -15.88 9.09 13.03
N GLY A 39 -14.81 9.38 12.28
CA GLY A 39 -13.49 8.79 12.48
C GLY A 39 -13.36 7.29 12.20
N THR A 40 -14.41 6.62 11.69
CA THR A 40 -14.44 5.16 11.57
C THR A 40 -15.03 4.70 10.22
N ALA A 41 -14.54 3.57 9.72
CA ALA A 41 -15.08 2.89 8.54
C ALA A 41 -14.87 1.38 8.66
N VAL A 42 -15.87 0.61 8.26
CA VAL A 42 -15.80 -0.84 8.13
C VAL A 42 -15.66 -1.18 6.65
N LEU A 43 -14.57 -1.84 6.31
CA LEU A 43 -14.25 -2.26 4.94
C LEU A 43 -14.20 -3.79 4.86
N ARG A 44 -14.47 -4.33 3.67
CA ARG A 44 -14.28 -5.75 3.36
C ARG A 44 -13.55 -5.90 2.04
N MET A 45 -12.70 -6.91 1.95
CA MET A 45 -12.07 -7.33 0.70
C MET A 45 -11.73 -8.81 0.76
N THR A 46 -11.51 -9.43 -0.41
CA THR A 46 -10.99 -10.79 -0.48
C THR A 46 -9.47 -10.76 -0.36
N VAL A 47 -8.93 -11.43 0.67
CA VAL A 47 -7.49 -11.63 0.78
C VAL A 47 -7.03 -12.62 -0.28
N THR A 48 -6.12 -12.18 -1.15
CA THR A 48 -5.54 -13.02 -2.21
C THR A 48 -4.24 -13.67 -1.74
N ALA A 49 -3.85 -14.78 -2.38
CA ALA A 49 -2.57 -15.42 -2.09
C ALA A 49 -1.39 -14.44 -2.21
N SER A 50 -1.40 -13.54 -3.20
CA SER A 50 -0.40 -12.47 -3.34
C SER A 50 -0.26 -11.56 -2.13
N MET A 51 -1.33 -11.29 -1.39
CA MET A 51 -1.31 -10.37 -0.24
C MET A 51 -0.72 -11.00 1.02
N VAL A 52 -0.68 -12.33 1.10
CA VAL A 52 -0.08 -13.08 2.22
C VAL A 52 1.28 -13.67 1.88
N ASN A 53 1.81 -13.34 0.69
CA ASN A 53 3.10 -13.85 0.25
C ASN A 53 4.22 -13.00 0.84
N VAL A 54 4.99 -13.61 1.75
CA VAL A 54 6.26 -13.05 2.21
C VAL A 54 7.23 -13.01 1.02
N LEU A 55 7.81 -11.83 0.79
CA LEU A 55 8.93 -11.65 -0.12
C LEU A 55 10.21 -11.48 0.70
N THR A 56 11.22 -12.30 0.41
CA THR A 56 12.54 -12.17 1.01
C THR A 56 13.49 -11.62 -0.04
N ALA A 57 14.08 -10.46 0.25
CA ALA A 57 15.12 -9.87 -0.58
C ALA A 57 16.49 -10.09 0.07
N THR A 58 17.40 -10.73 -0.66
CA THR A 58 18.80 -10.88 -0.22
C THR A 58 19.70 -10.09 -1.14
N ALA A 59 20.50 -9.19 -0.56
CA ALA A 59 21.44 -8.35 -1.28
C ALA A 59 22.87 -8.84 -1.04
N ARG A 60 23.58 -9.21 -2.11
CA ARG A 60 25.01 -9.53 -2.08
C ARG A 60 25.81 -8.32 -2.55
N GLU A 61 26.75 -7.86 -1.74
CA GLU A 61 27.68 -6.79 -2.14
C GLU A 61 28.55 -7.27 -3.32
N VAL A 62 28.53 -6.51 -4.41
CA VAL A 62 29.40 -6.74 -5.58
C VAL A 62 30.66 -5.89 -5.45
N THR A 63 30.47 -4.61 -5.20
CA THR A 63 31.57 -3.68 -4.94
C THR A 63 31.08 -2.59 -3.99
N ARG A 64 32.00 -2.10 -3.17
CA ARG A 64 31.79 -0.96 -2.30
C ARG A 64 33.03 -0.09 -2.31
N PHE A 65 32.80 1.20 -2.55
CA PHE A 65 33.86 2.20 -2.53
C PHE A 65 33.41 3.39 -1.68
N GLY A 66 34.08 3.58 -0.55
CA GLY A 66 33.73 4.58 0.44
C GLY A 66 32.27 4.47 0.87
N ARG A 67 31.46 5.45 0.45
CA ARG A 67 30.04 5.57 0.80
C ARG A 67 29.09 4.99 -0.24
N SER A 68 29.58 4.51 -1.37
CA SER A 68 28.74 3.97 -2.44
C SER A 68 28.96 2.47 -2.61
N GLY A 69 27.93 1.72 -2.98
CA GLY A 69 28.06 0.31 -3.31
C GLY A 69 27.08 -0.17 -4.37
N ILE A 70 27.44 -1.28 -5.01
CA ILE A 70 26.63 -2.00 -5.99
C ILE A 70 26.32 -3.37 -5.40
N TYR A 71 25.05 -3.76 -5.46
CA TYR A 71 24.55 -4.99 -4.88
C TYR A 71 23.75 -5.75 -5.93
N ASP A 72 23.97 -7.05 -6.00
CA ASP A 72 23.04 -7.95 -6.68
C ASP A 72 21.99 -8.37 -5.68
N VAL A 73 20.73 -8.20 -6.05
CA VAL A 73 19.60 -8.48 -5.18
C VAL A 73 18.72 -9.54 -5.83
N SER A 74 18.51 -10.62 -5.10
CA SER A 74 17.57 -11.67 -5.46
C SER A 74 16.35 -11.55 -4.55
N VAL A 75 15.17 -11.50 -5.15
CA VAL A 75 13.90 -11.52 -4.42
C VAL A 75 13.23 -12.85 -4.62
N VAL A 76 12.93 -13.53 -3.52
CA VAL A 76 12.26 -14.82 -3.50
C VAL A 76 10.88 -14.72 -2.89
N ARG A 77 9.98 -15.57 -3.41
CA ARG A 77 8.69 -15.90 -2.81
C ARG A 77 8.72 -17.38 -2.44
N GLY A 78 8.82 -17.68 -1.15
CA GLY A 78 9.19 -19.02 -0.69
C GLY A 78 10.56 -19.39 -1.25
N GLU A 79 10.63 -20.47 -2.01
CA GLU A 79 11.88 -20.94 -2.65
C GLU A 79 12.04 -20.45 -4.11
N THR A 80 11.04 -19.74 -4.65
CA THR A 80 11.04 -19.30 -6.05
C THR A 80 11.64 -17.90 -6.18
N VAL A 81 12.68 -17.74 -7.00
CA VAL A 81 13.19 -16.42 -7.41
C VAL A 81 12.19 -15.76 -8.35
N ILE A 82 11.70 -14.57 -7.98
CA ILE A 82 10.70 -13.83 -8.77
C ILE A 82 11.26 -12.56 -9.40
N ALA A 83 12.40 -12.07 -8.93
CA ALA A 83 13.08 -10.93 -9.52
C ALA A 83 14.57 -10.96 -9.18
N GLU A 84 15.37 -10.53 -10.14
CA GLU A 84 16.78 -10.22 -9.95
C GLU A 84 17.03 -8.79 -10.41
N PHE A 85 17.74 -8.01 -9.58
CA PHE A 85 18.10 -6.65 -9.92
C PHE A 85 19.43 -6.25 -9.32
N ARG A 86 20.03 -5.20 -9.89
CA ARG A 86 21.25 -4.59 -9.38
C ARG A 86 20.92 -3.29 -8.66
N GLY A 87 21.02 -3.30 -7.34
CA GLY A 87 20.83 -2.15 -6.47
C GLY A 87 22.08 -1.27 -6.40
N ARG A 88 21.88 0.06 -6.33
CA ARG A 88 22.93 1.03 -6.00
C ARG A 88 22.63 1.59 -4.61
N SER A 89 23.60 1.52 -3.71
CA SER A 89 23.46 2.09 -2.37
C SER A 89 24.40 3.26 -2.16
N ARG A 90 23.98 4.18 -1.30
CA ARG A 90 24.82 5.27 -0.80
C ARG A 90 24.54 5.46 0.69
N SER A 91 25.57 5.35 1.53
CA SER A 91 25.41 5.65 2.95
C SER A 91 25.12 7.13 3.12
N ILE A 92 24.08 7.47 3.86
CA ILE A 92 23.78 8.83 4.33
C ILE A 92 24.43 9.01 5.69
N ARG A 93 24.92 10.23 5.97
CA ARG A 93 25.49 10.53 7.29
C ARG A 93 24.33 10.44 8.29
N SER A 94 24.45 9.59 9.30
CA SER A 94 23.49 9.54 10.40
C SER A 94 23.49 10.89 11.10
N THR A 95 22.36 11.58 11.14
CA THR A 95 22.10 12.54 12.21
C THR A 95 21.60 11.69 13.37
N GLU A 96 22.39 11.55 14.44
CA GLU A 96 21.84 11.06 15.69
C GLU A 96 20.64 11.94 16.05
N THR A 97 19.43 11.39 15.92
CA THR A 97 18.29 11.93 16.65
C THR A 97 18.62 11.72 18.11
N LYS A 98 19.10 12.76 18.78
CA LYS A 98 19.17 12.76 20.24
C LYS A 98 17.74 12.53 20.73
N GLU A 99 17.51 11.44 21.47
CA GLU A 99 16.26 11.28 22.22
C GLU A 99 16.10 12.51 23.12
N PRO A 100 14.93 13.17 23.12
CA PRO A 100 14.65 14.19 24.11
C PRO A 100 14.64 13.51 25.48
N GLN A 101 15.46 14.03 26.38
CA GLN A 101 15.51 13.63 27.79
C GLN A 101 14.20 13.95 28.51
#